data_AF-A0A9N9IJH1-F1
#
_entry.id   AF-A0A9N9IJH1-F1
#
_cell.length_a   1.000
_cell.length_b   1.000
_cell.length_c   1.000
_cell.angle_alpha   90.00
_cell.angle_beta   90.00
_cell.angle_gamma   90.00
#
_symmetry.space_group_name_H-M   'P 1'
#
loop_
_entity.id
_entity.type
_entity.pdbx_description
1 polymer ?
#
loop_
_entity_poly.entity_id
_entity_poly.type
_entity_poly.pdbx_seq_one_letter_code
_entity_poly.pdbx_strand_id
1 'polypeptide(L)' 'MVNTRLEAQRQIIRYYWLNSINSAKEIQKKTGILFRTIERNLKKLRET' A
#
# COMPACT_ATOMS: atom_id res chain seq x y z
N MET A 1 -13.48 -11.18 -12.12
CA MET A 1 -12.04 -11.50 -12.22
C MET A 1 -11.27 -10.39 -11.51
N VAL A 2 -10.71 -10.66 -10.34
CA VAL A 2 -9.96 -9.65 -9.58
C VAL A 2 -8.63 -9.37 -10.28
N ASN A 3 -8.28 -8.09 -10.45
CA ASN A 3 -7.09 -7.69 -11.17
C ASN A 3 -5.84 -8.02 -10.34
N THR A 4 -5.12 -9.08 -10.71
CA THR A 4 -3.99 -9.66 -9.96
C THR A 4 -2.92 -8.64 -9.59
N ARG A 5 -2.70 -7.65 -10.46
CA ARG A 5 -1.76 -6.54 -10.23
C ARG A 5 -2.17 -5.64 -9.05
N LEU A 6 -3.46 -5.36 -8.89
CA LEU A 6 -3.96 -4.53 -7.80
C LEU A 6 -3.88 -5.26 -6.46
N GLU A 7 -4.09 -6.58 -6.46
CA GLU A 7 -3.90 -7.39 -5.24
C GLU A 7 -2.44 -7.47 -4.83
N ALA A 8 -1.52 -7.66 -5.79
CA ALA A 8 -0.10 -7.62 -5.51
C ALA A 8 0.32 -6.28 -4.87
N GLN A 9 -0.16 -5.16 -5.41
CA GLN A 9 0.08 -3.83 -4.80
C GLN A 9 -0.48 -3.72 -3.39
N ARG A 10 -1.68 -4.26 -3.15
CA ARG A 10 -2.33 -4.24 -1.84
C ARG A 10 -1.57 -5.07 -0.80
N GLN A 11 -1.10 -6.25 -1.18
CA GLN A 11 -0.26 -7.10 -0.31
C GLN A 11 1.06 -6.42 0.03
N ILE A 12 1.72 -5.80 -0.96
CA ILE A 12 2.97 -5.05 -0.73
C ILE A 12 2.75 -3.90 0.26
N ILE A 13 1.70 -3.09 0.07
CA ILE A 13 1.39 -1.97 0.98
C ILE A 13 1.09 -2.49 2.39
N ARG A 14 0.35 -3.60 2.51
CA ARG A 14 0.04 -4.22 3.81
C ARG A 14 1.30 -4.77 4.50
N TYR A 15 2.24 -5.35 3.75
CA TYR A 15 3.52 -5.79 4.28
C TYR A 15 4.29 -4.63 4.91
N TYR A 16 4.40 -3.49 4.22
CA TYR A 16 5.07 -2.31 4.77
C TYR A 16 4.38 -1.74 6.00
N TRP A 17 3.04 -1.69 5.99
CA TRP A 17 2.23 -1.27 7.13
C TRP A 17 2.49 -2.13 8.38
N LEU A 18 2.51 -3.46 8.23
CA LEU A 18 2.79 -4.40 9.33
C LEU A 18 4.23 -4.30 9.85
N ASN A 19 5.17 -3.83 9.02
CA ASN A 19 6.55 -3.55 9.41
C ASN A 19 6.72 -2.12 9.98
N SER A 20 5.64 -1.47 10.43
CA SER A 20 5.62 -0.12 11.00
C SER A 20 6.04 1.00 10.03
N ILE A 21 6.10 0.74 8.73
CA ILE A 21 6.34 1.77 7.71
C ILE A 21 4.99 2.35 7.30
N ASN A 22 4.61 3.44 7.98
CA ASN A 22 3.32 4.10 7.78
C ASN A 22 3.41 5.30 6.83
N SER A 23 4.61 5.62 6.33
CA SER A 23 4.85 6.76 5.45
C SER A 23 4.57 6.38 4.00
N ALA A 24 3.48 6.90 3.43
CA ALA A 24 3.11 6.68 2.04
C ALA A 24 4.24 7.05 1.05
N LYS A 25 5.03 8.09 1.39
CA LYS A 25 6.18 8.53 0.57
C LYS A 25 7.31 7.51 0.58
N GLU A 26 7.58 6.87 1.71
CA GLU A 26 8.61 5.84 1.79
C GLU A 26 8.22 4.58 1.02
N ILE A 27 6.96 4.15 1.17
CA ILE A 27 6.43 3.01 0.40
C ILE A 27 6.48 3.32 -1.10
N GLN A 28 6.13 4.54 -1.51
CA GLN A 28 6.22 4.97 -2.91
C GLN A 28 7.65 4.86 -3.44
N LYS A 29 8.64 5.37 -2.70
CA LYS A 29 10.05 5.29 -3.10
C LYS A 29 10.54 3.84 -3.24
N LYS A 30 10.11 2.95 -2.35
CA LYS A 30 10.53 1.54 -2.36
C LYS A 30 9.84 0.68 -3.43
N THR A 31 8.61 1.03 -3.80
CA THR A 31 7.75 0.15 -4.62
C THR A 31 7.41 0.70 -6.00
N GLY A 32 7.57 2.02 -6.22
CA GLY A 32 7.12 2.69 -7.44
C GLY A 32 5.59 2.73 -7.60
N ILE A 33 4.82 2.31 -6.58
CA ILE A 33 3.36 2.37 -6.62
C ILE A 33 2.91 3.83 -6.55
N LEU A 34 1.87 4.18 -7.30
CA LEU A 34 1.26 5.50 -7.26
C LEU A 34 0.89 5.92 -5.83
N PHE A 35 1.34 7.10 -5.42
CA PHE A 35 1.09 7.67 -4.09
C PHE A 35 -0.38 7.60 -3.66
N ARG A 36 -1.29 7.98 -4.57
CA ARG A 36 -2.74 7.95 -4.35
C ARG A 36 -3.28 6.55 -4.02
N THR A 37 -2.70 5.51 -4.62
CA THR A 37 -3.05 4.11 -4.35
C THR A 37 -2.58 3.70 -2.96
N ILE A 38 -1.37 4.12 -2.58
CA ILE A 38 -0.81 3.85 -1.25
C ILE A 38 -1.65 4.55 -0.18
N GLU A 39 -1.91 5.85 -0.31
CA GLU A 39 -2.74 6.60 0.64
C GLU A 39 -4.13 6.00 0.83
N ARG A 40 -4.82 5.64 -0.26
CA ARG A 40 -6.14 5.00 -0.17
C ARG A 40 -6.10 3.67 0.58
N ASN A 41 -5.06 2.86 0.37
CA ASN A 41 -4.92 1.58 1.06
C ASN A 41 -4.52 1.75 2.52
N LEU A 42 -3.61 2.68 2.83
CA LEU A 42 -3.24 3.02 4.20
C LEU A 42 -4.43 3.58 4.99
N LYS A 43 -5.27 4.42 4.36
CA LYS A 43 -6.50 4.92 4.98
C LYS A 43 -7.43 3.75 5.35
N LYS A 44 -7.69 2.83 4.41
CA LYS A 44 -8.50 1.62 4.67
C LYS A 44 -7.92 0.74 5.79
N LEU A 45 -6.59 0.59 5.84
CA LEU A 45 -5.91 -0.18 6.87
C LEU A 45 -5.97 0.47 8.26
N ARG A 46 -6.16 1.80 8.35
CA ARG A 46 -6.40 2.52 9.60
C ARG A 46 -7.85 2.47 10.07
N GLU A 47 -8.78 2.32 9.12
CA GLU A 47 -10.22 2.21 9.39
C GLU A 47 -10.64 0.78 9.76
N THR A 48 -9.73 -0.20 9.65
CA THR A 48 -9.92 -1.61 10.04
C THR A 48 -9.30 -1.86 11.41
#